data_AF-A0A8U0A7P4-F1
#
_entry.id   AF-A0A8U0A7P4-F1
#
_cell.length_a   1.000
_cell.length_b   1.000
_cell.length_c   1.000
_cell.angle_alpha   90.00
_cell.angle_beta   90.00
_cell.angle_gamma   90.00
#
_symmetry.space_group_name_H-M   'P 1'
#
loop_
_entity.id
_entity.type
_entity.pdbx_description
1 polymer ?
#
loop_
_entity_poly.entity_id
_entity_poly.type
_entity_poly.pdbx_seq_one_letter_code
_entity_poly.pdbx_strand_id
1 'polypeptide(L)'
;MNSTVGVMETSGPKIITDQNGVTTIPSTVALPDDGEPIAGTGVKQFARDRPDRSVRMLKPHLGEPITVTLGDNDLTPESLTAVLLRTLTQHTEATREVSVDQAVMAVPSLASNRHRSGVHRACELADLALARVGDDACLAGLGYGWTIGNDADRLMLICDLGAATFDVALMRMGGGVYEFLATAGDLTLGGDDWTWAIVEWLLSEFAEQHDASSASTVRNNRYTLDRLYHTAETVKKELSETSETEITLPSLLTTSAESLGLQTTLSRSTFERITQDLAARLVEPIANVLASGDFDSATIDDILLIGGGSRLPDVQRTISQTVGRPVTPAANGTDLVALGATVESGVIHGDVDDIANLSLITRAIGTETHCGRFEPIIERNTTIPTKETKMFVTAIDDRTSLRIPIFQGESSIAAENEYCGELTLTDIPPASAGEQEVSEHIPREKRGDNHESTRQVVPEVIARVRRLVPPASRTGSSVSTHSQSVEEVDHTQSPLAERPGESVTGSGEHPPTDEQAETRQRCVKQLIPVRDSIAQALAHVSNSDIHNGIEAIARQLDDVFETMNVTVFSPAPGDTVDPHRHQVVATAESDVPARTVISVESPGYLMNQQVLRPARVVVSQK
;
A
#
# COMPACT_ATOMS: atom_id res chain seq x y z
N MET A 1 -19.54 6.58 8.47
CA MET A 1 -18.63 5.72 7.68
C MET A 1 -19.43 4.67 6.92
N ASN A 2 -19.03 4.38 5.68
CA ASN A 2 -19.60 3.34 4.82
C ASN A 2 -18.46 2.56 4.15
N SER A 3 -18.78 1.39 3.61
CA SER A 3 -17.92 0.53 2.81
C SER A 3 -18.54 0.37 1.42
N THR A 4 -17.70 0.25 0.40
CA THR A 4 -18.11 0.01 -1.00
C THR A 4 -17.23 -1.09 -1.55
N VAL A 5 -17.80 -1.98 -2.37
CA VAL A 5 -17.10 -3.14 -2.95
C VAL A 5 -17.22 -3.06 -4.47
N GLY A 6 -16.16 -3.46 -5.16
CA GLY A 6 -16.19 -3.70 -6.60
C GLY A 6 -15.57 -5.05 -6.95
N VAL A 7 -15.87 -5.52 -8.15
CA VAL A 7 -15.38 -6.77 -8.73
C VAL A 7 -14.88 -6.52 -10.14
N MET A 8 -13.79 -7.18 -10.52
CA MET A 8 -13.29 -7.13 -11.88
C MET A 8 -14.06 -8.15 -12.72
N GLU A 9 -14.77 -7.68 -13.74
CA GLU A 9 -15.45 -8.54 -14.72
C GLU A 9 -14.74 -8.42 -16.07
N THR A 10 -15.02 -9.32 -17.00
CA THR A 10 -14.50 -9.24 -18.38
C THR A 10 -14.85 -7.92 -19.09
N SER A 11 -15.92 -7.24 -18.66
CA SER A 11 -16.33 -5.94 -19.20
C SER A 11 -15.63 -4.74 -18.54
N GLY A 12 -14.71 -4.99 -17.61
CA GLY A 12 -14.04 -4.01 -16.77
C GLY A 12 -14.56 -4.00 -15.33
N PRO A 13 -14.04 -3.07 -14.50
CA PRO A 13 -14.38 -3.00 -13.08
C PRO A 13 -15.85 -2.59 -12.88
N LYS A 14 -16.53 -3.28 -11.94
CA LYS A 14 -17.93 -3.01 -11.58
C LYS A 14 -18.08 -2.82 -10.08
N ILE A 15 -18.74 -1.74 -9.68
CA ILE A 15 -19.16 -1.53 -8.30
C ILE A 15 -20.39 -2.39 -7.99
N ILE A 16 -20.41 -3.00 -6.82
CA ILE A 16 -21.54 -3.77 -6.31
C ILE A 16 -22.59 -2.80 -5.76
N THR A 17 -23.85 -3.01 -6.16
CA THR A 17 -24.98 -2.20 -5.73
C THR A 17 -26.07 -3.08 -5.15
N ASP A 18 -26.84 -2.55 -4.21
CA ASP A 18 -28.07 -3.19 -3.77
C ASP A 18 -29.18 -3.10 -4.84
N GLN A 19 -30.34 -3.70 -4.55
CA GLN A 19 -31.52 -3.70 -5.42
C GLN A 19 -32.07 -2.30 -5.77
N ASN A 20 -31.68 -1.26 -5.03
CA ASN A 20 -32.07 0.12 -5.25
C ASN A 20 -30.96 0.94 -5.93
N GLY A 21 -29.85 0.30 -6.32
CA GLY A 21 -28.70 0.97 -6.93
C GLY A 21 -27.78 1.66 -5.93
N VAL A 22 -27.92 1.41 -4.63
CA VAL A 22 -27.04 2.00 -3.59
C VAL A 22 -25.72 1.23 -3.57
N THR A 23 -24.61 1.96 -3.72
CA THR A 23 -23.25 1.41 -3.80
C THR A 23 -22.58 1.26 -2.43
N THR A 24 -23.10 1.93 -1.41
CA THR A 24 -22.49 2.00 -0.08
C THR A 24 -23.24 1.15 0.94
N ILE A 25 -22.51 0.36 1.72
CA ILE A 25 -23.00 -0.42 2.84
C ILE A 25 -22.54 0.24 4.15
N PRO A 26 -23.41 0.47 5.14
CA PRO A 26 -23.02 1.07 6.41
C PRO A 26 -21.97 0.21 7.13
N SER A 27 -20.88 0.84 7.57
CA SER A 27 -19.86 0.19 8.40
C SER A 27 -20.30 0.18 9.86
N THR A 28 -21.46 -0.42 10.11
CA THR A 28 -22.08 -0.59 11.43
C THR A 28 -22.15 -2.07 11.75
N VAL A 29 -21.78 -2.43 12.97
CA VAL A 29 -21.91 -3.79 13.50
C VAL A 29 -22.82 -3.73 14.72
N ALA A 30 -23.71 -4.70 14.84
CA ALA A 30 -24.64 -4.85 15.95
C ALA A 30 -24.55 -6.27 16.52
N LEU A 31 -24.77 -6.40 17.82
CA LEU A 31 -24.81 -7.67 18.52
C LEU A 31 -26.20 -7.89 19.10
N PRO A 32 -27.03 -8.77 18.51
CA PRO A 32 -28.34 -9.14 19.07
C PRO A 32 -28.21 -9.74 20.48
N ASP A 33 -29.31 -9.75 21.25
CA ASP A 33 -29.34 -10.31 22.62
C ASP A 33 -28.96 -11.80 22.61
N ASP A 34 -29.52 -12.56 21.66
CA ASP A 34 -29.17 -13.95 21.37
C ASP A 34 -28.68 -14.04 19.91
N GLY A 35 -27.39 -14.31 19.70
CA GLY A 35 -26.85 -14.54 18.37
C GLY A 35 -25.43 -14.02 18.15
N GLU A 36 -24.94 -14.23 16.94
CA GLU A 36 -23.65 -13.71 16.49
C GLU A 36 -23.75 -12.24 16.06
N PRO A 37 -22.64 -11.48 16.09
CA PRO A 37 -22.61 -10.13 15.53
C PRO A 37 -23.06 -10.11 14.06
N ILE A 38 -23.82 -9.08 13.70
CA ILE A 38 -24.35 -8.83 12.36
C ILE A 38 -23.95 -7.42 11.90
N ALA A 39 -23.84 -7.19 10.58
CA ALA A 39 -23.37 -5.90 10.05
C ALA A 39 -24.18 -5.42 8.83
N GLY A 40 -23.88 -4.20 8.38
CA GLY A 40 -24.38 -3.64 7.12
C GLY A 40 -25.76 -2.96 7.21
N THR A 41 -26.50 -2.95 6.11
CA THR A 41 -27.75 -2.16 6.01
C THR A 41 -28.84 -2.68 6.94
N GLY A 42 -28.92 -4.00 7.15
CA GLY A 42 -29.93 -4.64 7.98
C GLY A 42 -29.90 -4.24 9.47
N VAL A 43 -28.77 -3.69 9.95
CA VAL A 43 -28.59 -3.35 11.37
C VAL A 43 -28.87 -1.88 11.69
N LYS A 44 -29.16 -1.04 10.69
CA LYS A 44 -29.39 0.41 10.90
C LYS A 44 -30.50 0.71 11.89
N GLN A 45 -31.63 0.00 11.77
CA GLN A 45 -32.76 0.21 12.69
C GLN A 45 -32.43 -0.31 14.09
N PHE A 46 -31.83 -1.50 14.18
CA PHE A 46 -31.37 -2.06 15.45
C PHE A 46 -30.41 -1.12 16.17
N ALA A 47 -29.44 -0.55 15.47
CA ALA A 47 -28.45 0.36 16.05
C ALA A 47 -29.10 1.61 16.66
N ARG A 48 -30.17 2.13 16.05
CA ARG A 48 -30.95 3.26 16.59
C ARG A 48 -31.74 2.89 17.83
N ASP A 49 -32.27 1.67 17.88
CA ASP A 49 -33.11 1.21 18.98
C ASP A 49 -32.28 0.70 20.17
N ARG A 50 -31.10 0.14 19.90
CA ARG A 50 -30.16 -0.46 20.87
C ARG A 50 -28.72 0.02 20.62
N PRO A 51 -28.42 1.32 20.83
CA PRO A 51 -27.10 1.88 20.57
C PRO A 51 -26.01 1.32 21.50
N ASP A 52 -26.38 0.78 22.66
CA ASP A 52 -25.51 0.04 23.59
C ASP A 52 -25.01 -1.31 23.01
N ARG A 53 -25.71 -1.85 22.02
CA ARG A 53 -25.37 -3.12 21.35
C ARG A 53 -24.98 -2.93 19.89
N SER A 54 -24.54 -1.74 19.50
CA SER A 54 -23.99 -1.49 18.18
C SER A 54 -22.78 -0.55 18.24
N VAL A 55 -21.97 -0.61 17.19
CA VAL A 55 -20.76 0.20 17.02
C VAL A 55 -20.57 0.60 15.57
N ARG A 56 -19.98 1.79 15.40
CA ARG A 56 -19.56 2.39 14.13
C ARG A 56 -18.10 2.80 14.26
N MET A 57 -17.51 3.33 13.17
CA MET A 57 -16.16 3.92 13.19
C MET A 57 -15.07 2.94 13.67
N LEU A 58 -15.13 1.68 13.21
CA LEU A 58 -14.14 0.66 13.58
C LEU A 58 -12.81 0.82 12.84
N LYS A 59 -12.85 1.24 11.56
CA LYS A 59 -11.65 1.34 10.70
C LYS A 59 -10.51 2.11 11.37
N PRO A 60 -10.70 3.33 11.95
CA PRO A 60 -9.63 4.08 12.60
C PRO A 60 -8.90 3.33 13.72
N HIS A 61 -9.62 2.45 14.43
CA HIS A 61 -9.10 1.74 15.60
C HIS A 61 -8.42 0.39 15.28
N LEU A 62 -8.31 0.03 14.01
CA LEU A 62 -7.63 -1.22 13.62
C LEU A 62 -6.17 -1.21 14.08
N GLY A 63 -5.75 -2.31 14.69
CA GLY A 63 -4.44 -2.50 15.28
C GLY A 63 -4.29 -1.93 16.68
N GLU A 64 -5.16 -1.02 17.14
CA GLU A 64 -5.09 -0.43 18.47
C GLU A 64 -5.36 -1.46 19.57
N PRO A 65 -4.74 -1.36 20.75
CA PRO A 65 -4.90 -2.34 21.82
C PRO A 65 -6.14 -1.99 22.67
N ILE A 66 -7.28 -1.81 22.01
CA ILE A 66 -8.54 -1.40 22.65
C ILE A 66 -9.60 -2.51 22.56
N THR A 67 -10.59 -2.43 23.44
CA THR A 67 -11.80 -3.26 23.37
C THR A 67 -13.03 -2.39 23.13
N VAL A 68 -13.99 -2.96 22.43
CA VAL A 68 -15.31 -2.41 22.17
C VAL A 68 -16.32 -3.25 22.93
N THR A 69 -16.96 -2.67 23.94
CA THR A 69 -17.99 -3.33 24.72
C THR A 69 -19.36 -3.19 24.05
N LEU A 70 -19.96 -4.32 23.68
CA LEU A 70 -21.33 -4.44 23.15
C LEU A 70 -22.17 -5.33 24.07
N GLY A 71 -23.10 -4.73 24.82
CA GLY A 71 -23.78 -5.40 25.93
C GLY A 71 -22.75 -5.87 26.97
N ASP A 72 -22.71 -7.17 27.26
CA ASP A 72 -21.76 -7.78 28.20
C ASP A 72 -20.51 -8.38 27.52
N ASN A 73 -20.32 -8.12 26.23
CA ASN A 73 -19.22 -8.72 25.44
C ASN A 73 -18.16 -7.68 25.09
N ASP A 74 -16.91 -8.00 25.39
CA ASP A 74 -15.75 -7.22 24.94
C ASP A 74 -15.17 -7.83 23.66
N LEU A 75 -15.18 -7.05 22.59
CA LEU A 75 -14.74 -7.45 21.25
C LEU A 75 -13.62 -6.54 20.76
N THR A 76 -12.82 -6.98 19.79
CA THR A 76 -11.76 -6.14 19.20
C THR A 76 -12.25 -5.45 17.93
N PRO A 77 -11.67 -4.30 17.53
CA PRO A 77 -11.97 -3.67 16.26
C PRO A 77 -11.80 -4.62 15.06
N GLU A 78 -10.81 -5.51 15.09
CA GLU A 78 -10.54 -6.49 14.03
C GLU A 78 -11.64 -7.55 13.96
N SER A 79 -12.09 -8.10 15.09
CA SER A 79 -13.13 -9.14 15.07
C SER A 79 -14.48 -8.59 14.61
N LEU A 80 -14.81 -7.35 14.98
CA LEU A 80 -15.99 -6.65 14.50
C LEU A 80 -15.88 -6.28 13.02
N THR A 81 -14.71 -5.82 12.58
CA THR A 81 -14.46 -5.53 11.16
C THR A 81 -14.56 -6.80 10.32
N ALA A 82 -14.11 -7.95 10.83
CA ALA A 82 -14.26 -9.23 10.15
C ALA A 82 -15.73 -9.62 9.90
N VAL A 83 -16.64 -9.29 10.83
CA VAL A 83 -18.09 -9.47 10.65
C VAL A 83 -18.60 -8.64 9.46
N LEU A 84 -18.14 -7.39 9.36
CA LEU A 84 -18.46 -6.53 8.24
C LEU A 84 -17.89 -7.10 6.93
N LEU A 85 -16.64 -7.54 6.91
CA LEU A 85 -16.02 -8.14 5.71
C LEU A 85 -16.78 -9.38 5.23
N ARG A 86 -17.12 -10.31 6.13
CA ARG A 86 -17.95 -11.48 5.77
C ARG A 86 -19.31 -11.07 5.19
N THR A 87 -19.93 -10.03 5.74
CA THR A 87 -21.21 -9.50 5.23
C THR A 87 -21.04 -8.93 3.82
N LEU A 88 -19.95 -8.20 3.57
CA LEU A 88 -19.64 -7.63 2.25
C LEU A 88 -19.33 -8.73 1.22
N THR A 89 -18.57 -9.75 1.61
CA THR A 89 -18.28 -10.94 0.79
C THR A 89 -19.57 -11.66 0.43
N GLN A 90 -20.38 -12.07 1.41
CA GLN A 90 -21.65 -12.77 1.18
C GLN A 90 -22.60 -11.96 0.28
N HIS A 91 -22.67 -10.65 0.47
CA HIS A 91 -23.47 -9.77 -0.38
C HIS A 91 -22.98 -9.76 -1.83
N THR A 92 -21.66 -9.73 -2.03
CA THR A 92 -21.04 -9.74 -3.36
C THR A 92 -21.27 -11.08 -4.05
N GLU A 93 -21.02 -12.19 -3.36
CA GLU A 93 -21.24 -13.56 -3.85
C GLU A 93 -22.70 -13.78 -4.25
N ALA A 94 -23.64 -13.33 -3.42
CA ALA A 94 -25.07 -13.45 -3.72
C ALA A 94 -25.50 -12.58 -4.92
N THR A 95 -24.89 -11.42 -5.09
CA THR A 95 -25.26 -10.47 -6.17
C THR A 95 -24.68 -10.87 -7.52
N ARG A 96 -23.49 -11.51 -7.52
CA ARG A 96 -22.75 -11.84 -8.75
C ARG A 96 -22.70 -13.33 -9.06
N GLU A 97 -23.18 -14.18 -8.15
CA GLU A 97 -23.10 -15.64 -8.26
C GLU A 97 -21.66 -16.14 -8.44
N VAL A 98 -20.71 -15.51 -7.73
CA VAL A 98 -19.28 -15.84 -7.72
C VAL A 98 -18.82 -16.23 -6.32
N SER A 99 -17.64 -16.84 -6.20
CA SER A 99 -16.94 -17.02 -4.93
C SER A 99 -15.94 -15.90 -4.73
N VAL A 100 -15.78 -15.40 -3.51
CA VAL A 100 -14.77 -14.37 -3.19
C VAL A 100 -13.85 -14.91 -2.11
N ASP A 101 -12.61 -15.19 -2.48
CA ASP A 101 -11.55 -15.74 -1.62
C ASP A 101 -10.44 -14.73 -1.32
N GLN A 102 -10.30 -13.68 -2.14
CA GLN A 102 -9.24 -12.69 -2.03
C GLN A 102 -9.74 -11.25 -2.24
N ALA A 103 -9.12 -10.26 -1.59
CA ALA A 103 -9.48 -8.85 -1.71
C ALA A 103 -8.27 -7.90 -1.72
N VAL A 104 -8.45 -6.74 -2.36
CA VAL A 104 -7.63 -5.54 -2.19
C VAL A 104 -8.35 -4.63 -1.20
N MET A 105 -7.66 -4.20 -0.14
CA MET A 105 -8.23 -3.36 0.92
C MET A 105 -7.66 -1.95 0.88
N ALA A 106 -8.51 -0.95 1.10
CA ALA A 106 -8.12 0.46 1.08
C ALA A 106 -7.94 1.04 2.49
N VAL A 107 -6.86 1.79 2.73
CA VAL A 107 -6.53 2.44 4.02
C VAL A 107 -6.17 3.92 3.83
N PRO A 108 -6.28 4.76 4.87
CA PRO A 108 -5.77 6.14 4.80
C PRO A 108 -4.31 6.16 4.37
N SER A 109 -3.89 7.17 3.60
CA SER A 109 -2.54 7.20 3.00
C SER A 109 -1.47 7.20 4.10
N LEU A 110 -1.73 7.89 5.21
CA LEU A 110 -0.83 7.96 6.36
C LEU A 110 -1.05 6.84 7.40
N ALA A 111 -1.75 5.76 7.05
CA ALA A 111 -1.97 4.62 7.95
C ALA A 111 -0.64 3.98 8.37
N SER A 112 -0.46 3.80 9.69
CA SER A 112 0.69 3.14 10.29
C SER A 112 0.77 1.65 9.94
N ASN A 113 1.94 1.04 10.14
CA ASN A 113 2.11 -0.41 9.96
C ASN A 113 1.24 -1.20 10.94
N ARG A 114 1.05 -0.66 12.14
CA ARG A 114 0.11 -1.19 13.12
C ARG A 114 -1.33 -1.22 12.58
N HIS A 115 -1.80 -0.13 11.96
CA HIS A 115 -3.14 -0.06 11.39
C HIS A 115 -3.32 -1.03 10.22
N ARG A 116 -2.34 -1.08 9.32
CA ARG A 116 -2.34 -2.00 8.17
C ARG A 116 -2.30 -3.47 8.60
N SER A 117 -1.52 -3.80 9.63
CA SER A 117 -1.55 -5.11 10.31
C SER A 117 -2.94 -5.43 10.89
N GLY A 118 -3.65 -4.44 11.43
CA GLY A 118 -5.02 -4.59 11.92
C GLY A 118 -6.02 -4.92 10.81
N VAL A 119 -5.91 -4.27 9.65
CA VAL A 119 -6.70 -4.60 8.44
C VAL A 119 -6.43 -6.02 7.99
N HIS A 120 -5.16 -6.41 7.96
CA HIS A 120 -4.74 -7.76 7.62
C HIS A 120 -5.33 -8.80 8.57
N ARG A 121 -5.24 -8.57 9.88
CA ARG A 121 -5.85 -9.42 10.90
C ARG A 121 -7.37 -9.53 10.76
N ALA A 122 -8.05 -8.43 10.42
CA ALA A 122 -9.50 -8.45 10.17
C ALA A 122 -9.86 -9.30 8.95
N CYS A 123 -9.05 -9.30 7.90
CA CYS A 123 -9.24 -10.15 6.72
C CYS A 123 -9.03 -11.64 7.05
N GLU A 124 -7.99 -11.98 7.80
CA GLU A 124 -7.79 -13.35 8.29
C GLU A 124 -8.98 -13.86 9.10
N LEU A 125 -9.47 -13.05 10.03
CA LEU A 125 -10.65 -13.38 10.84
C LEU A 125 -11.93 -13.52 10.02
N ALA A 126 -11.95 -12.99 8.79
CA ALA A 126 -13.05 -13.07 7.85
C ALA A 126 -12.89 -14.22 6.83
N ASP A 127 -11.83 -15.02 6.93
CA ASP A 127 -11.45 -16.05 5.95
C ASP A 127 -11.27 -15.46 4.53
N LEU A 128 -10.75 -14.24 4.44
CA LEU A 128 -10.55 -13.51 3.20
C LEU A 128 -9.04 -13.26 3.00
N ALA A 129 -8.46 -13.81 1.93
CA ALA A 129 -7.06 -13.58 1.62
C ALA A 129 -6.83 -12.11 1.23
N LEU A 130 -5.79 -11.49 1.76
CA LEU A 130 -5.47 -10.11 1.45
C LEU A 130 -4.43 -10.06 0.33
N ALA A 131 -4.85 -9.64 -0.87
CA ALA A 131 -3.96 -9.45 -2.01
C ALA A 131 -2.99 -8.28 -1.80
N ARG A 132 -3.54 -7.15 -1.37
CA ARG A 132 -2.81 -5.89 -1.23
C ARG A 132 -3.60 -4.94 -0.32
N VAL A 133 -2.87 -4.11 0.40
CA VAL A 133 -3.41 -2.91 1.05
C VAL A 133 -2.99 -1.72 0.21
N GLY A 134 -3.96 -0.99 -0.36
CA GLY A 134 -3.73 0.22 -1.14
C GLY A 134 -4.16 1.47 -0.38
N ASP A 135 -3.55 2.60 -0.73
CA ASP A 135 -3.86 3.88 -0.10
C ASP A 135 -5.12 4.48 -0.72
N ASP A 136 -6.04 5.01 0.11
CA ASP A 136 -7.36 5.48 -0.30
C ASP A 136 -7.25 6.52 -1.45
N ALA A 137 -6.35 7.50 -1.32
CA ALA A 137 -6.12 8.52 -2.34
C ALA A 137 -5.48 7.97 -3.62
N CYS A 138 -4.53 7.03 -3.51
CA CYS A 138 -3.89 6.40 -4.66
C CYS A 138 -4.89 5.57 -5.46
N LEU A 139 -5.68 4.75 -4.78
CA LEU A 139 -6.75 3.97 -5.39
C LEU A 139 -7.81 4.89 -6.01
N ALA A 140 -8.20 5.98 -5.36
CA ALA A 140 -9.13 6.94 -5.96
C ALA A 140 -8.59 7.54 -7.27
N GLY A 141 -7.30 7.90 -7.29
CA GLY A 141 -6.62 8.36 -8.50
C GLY A 141 -6.64 7.33 -9.62
N LEU A 142 -6.29 6.08 -9.31
CA LEU A 142 -6.33 4.96 -10.26
C LEU A 142 -7.75 4.73 -10.81
N GLY A 143 -8.75 4.75 -9.93
CA GLY A 143 -10.15 4.63 -10.31
C GLY A 143 -10.58 5.74 -11.25
N TYR A 144 -10.20 6.99 -10.96
CA TYR A 144 -10.53 8.12 -11.83
C TYR A 144 -9.82 8.04 -13.19
N GLY A 145 -8.52 7.73 -13.20
CA GLY A 145 -7.76 7.57 -14.44
C GLY A 145 -8.35 6.50 -15.35
N TRP A 146 -8.83 5.39 -14.78
CA TRP A 146 -9.58 4.38 -15.51
C TRP A 146 -10.83 4.94 -16.19
N THR A 147 -11.57 5.85 -15.54
CA THR A 147 -12.80 6.44 -16.12
C THR A 147 -12.54 7.41 -17.27
N ILE A 148 -11.39 8.10 -17.28
CA ILE A 148 -11.05 9.08 -18.31
C ILE A 148 -10.12 8.55 -19.40
N GLY A 149 -9.59 7.34 -19.22
CA GLY A 149 -8.67 6.66 -20.12
C GLY A 149 -7.21 6.76 -19.67
N ASN A 150 -6.51 5.62 -19.68
CA ASN A 150 -5.15 5.46 -19.14
C ASN A 150 -4.05 6.23 -19.90
N ASP A 151 -4.34 6.70 -21.12
CA ASP A 151 -3.37 7.40 -21.96
C ASP A 151 -3.28 8.92 -21.68
N ALA A 152 -4.23 9.47 -20.93
CA ALA A 152 -4.24 10.91 -20.64
C ALA A 152 -3.05 11.29 -19.73
N ASP A 153 -2.25 12.27 -20.15
CA ASP A 153 -1.25 12.90 -19.28
C ASP A 153 -1.95 13.91 -18.38
N ARG A 154 -1.93 13.69 -17.06
CA ARG A 154 -2.59 14.53 -16.06
C ARG A 154 -1.77 14.60 -14.79
N LEU A 155 -1.70 15.79 -14.21
CA LEU A 155 -1.32 16.00 -12.82
C LEU A 155 -2.57 16.25 -11.98
N MET A 156 -2.81 15.43 -10.97
CA MET A 156 -4.05 15.42 -10.20
C MET A 156 -3.77 15.61 -8.72
N LEU A 157 -4.50 16.53 -8.09
CA LEU A 157 -4.54 16.68 -6.65
C LEU A 157 -5.78 15.97 -6.11
N ILE A 158 -5.59 14.94 -5.31
CA ILE A 158 -6.65 14.14 -4.70
C ILE A 158 -6.83 14.59 -3.26
N CYS A 159 -8.04 14.99 -2.90
CA CYS A 159 -8.42 15.37 -1.54
C CYS A 159 -9.54 14.43 -1.05
N ASP A 160 -9.21 13.52 -0.14
CA ASP A 160 -10.16 12.58 0.46
C ASP A 160 -10.53 13.03 1.88
N LEU A 161 -11.73 13.59 2.04
CA LEU A 161 -12.31 13.86 3.35
C LEU A 161 -13.33 12.77 3.68
N GLY A 162 -12.81 11.70 4.28
CA GLY A 162 -13.55 10.57 4.78
C GLY A 162 -14.38 10.91 6.01
N ALA A 163 -14.82 9.87 6.74
CA ALA A 163 -15.55 10.09 7.99
C ALA A 163 -14.62 10.51 9.13
N ALA A 164 -13.38 10.04 9.16
CA ALA A 164 -12.46 10.20 10.28
C ALA A 164 -11.08 10.78 9.91
N THR A 165 -10.71 10.75 8.63
CA THR A 165 -9.40 11.22 8.15
C THR A 165 -9.57 12.15 6.95
N PHE A 166 -8.59 13.03 6.80
CA PHE A 166 -8.40 13.87 5.63
C PHE A 166 -7.06 13.53 5.00
N ASP A 167 -7.07 13.00 3.79
CA ASP A 167 -5.87 12.62 3.05
C ASP A 167 -5.74 13.49 1.80
N VAL A 168 -4.53 13.96 1.52
CA VAL A 168 -4.19 14.73 0.33
C VAL A 168 -3.06 14.03 -0.40
N ALA A 169 -3.17 13.93 -1.71
CA ALA A 169 -2.10 13.41 -2.52
C ALA A 169 -1.98 14.09 -3.88
N LEU A 170 -0.77 14.12 -4.39
CA LEU A 170 -0.46 14.54 -5.74
C LEU A 170 -0.06 13.33 -6.56
N MET A 171 -0.72 13.13 -7.70
CA MET A 171 -0.48 11.99 -8.57
C MET A 171 -0.34 12.46 -10.01
N ARG A 172 0.64 11.92 -10.72
CA ARG A 172 0.77 12.05 -12.17
C ARG A 172 0.27 10.77 -12.82
N MET A 173 -0.50 10.88 -13.89
CA MET A 173 -0.81 9.74 -14.76
C MET A 173 -0.42 10.06 -16.20
N GLY A 174 -0.02 9.05 -16.97
CA GLY A 174 0.23 9.17 -18.40
C GLY A 174 0.79 7.88 -19.00
N GLY A 175 0.30 7.49 -20.18
CA GLY A 175 0.76 6.29 -20.89
C GLY A 175 0.67 5.01 -20.05
N GLY A 176 -0.40 4.85 -19.26
CA GLY A 176 -0.59 3.71 -18.37
C GLY A 176 0.21 3.75 -17.06
N VAL A 177 1.08 4.74 -16.86
CA VAL A 177 1.83 4.89 -15.60
C VAL A 177 1.08 5.83 -14.67
N TYR A 178 0.88 5.40 -13.43
CA TYR A 178 0.33 6.16 -12.32
C TYR A 178 1.43 6.34 -11.29
N GLU A 179 1.94 7.55 -11.17
CA GLU A 179 3.04 7.88 -10.27
C GLU A 179 2.54 8.82 -9.17
N PHE A 180 2.55 8.32 -7.95
CA PHE A 180 2.24 9.11 -6.79
C PHE A 180 3.48 9.94 -6.42
N LEU A 181 3.33 11.26 -6.29
CA LEU A 181 4.44 12.20 -6.14
C LEU A 181 4.61 12.70 -4.71
N ALA A 182 3.49 12.88 -4.01
CA ALA A 182 3.50 13.34 -2.62
C ALA A 182 2.20 13.02 -1.91
N THR A 183 2.26 12.86 -0.59
CA THR A 183 1.07 12.74 0.25
C THR A 183 1.23 13.48 1.57
N ALA A 184 0.13 14.03 2.08
CA ALA A 184 -0.02 14.54 3.44
C ALA A 184 -1.46 14.33 3.91
N GLY A 185 -1.77 14.68 5.16
CA GLY A 185 -3.12 14.49 5.69
C GLY A 185 -3.23 14.85 7.16
N ASP A 186 -4.44 14.77 7.66
CA ASP A 186 -4.81 14.89 9.07
C ASP A 186 -5.61 13.64 9.47
N LEU A 187 -4.98 12.76 10.24
CA LEU A 187 -5.57 11.50 10.72
C LEU A 187 -6.65 11.70 11.79
N THR A 188 -6.88 12.95 12.21
CA THR A 188 -7.81 13.33 13.30
C THR A 188 -8.83 14.36 12.82
N LEU A 189 -9.02 14.47 11.51
CA LEU A 189 -10.01 15.34 10.89
C LEU A 189 -10.82 14.55 9.89
N GLY A 190 -12.13 14.53 10.05
CA GLY A 190 -13.03 13.90 9.11
C GLY A 190 -14.42 14.54 9.13
N GLY A 191 -15.28 14.07 8.23
CA GLY A 191 -16.66 14.53 8.19
C GLY A 191 -17.43 14.29 9.49
N ASP A 192 -16.94 13.45 10.40
CA ASP A 192 -17.53 13.25 11.72
C ASP A 192 -17.37 14.45 12.66
N ASP A 193 -16.28 15.20 12.54
CA ASP A 193 -16.05 16.40 13.36
C ASP A 193 -17.12 17.46 13.07
N TRP A 194 -17.52 17.61 11.80
CA TRP A 194 -18.66 18.47 11.42
C TRP A 194 -19.99 17.94 11.98
N THR A 195 -20.16 16.61 12.09
CA THR A 195 -21.35 16.04 12.74
C THR A 195 -21.36 16.43 14.22
N TRP A 196 -20.23 16.26 14.92
CA TRP A 196 -20.10 16.57 16.34
C TRP A 196 -20.26 18.06 16.63
N ALA A 197 -19.80 18.96 15.76
CA ALA A 197 -20.06 20.39 15.88
C ALA A 197 -21.57 20.70 15.89
N ILE A 198 -22.36 20.02 15.06
CA ILE A 198 -23.83 20.14 15.08
C ILE A 198 -24.40 19.53 16.37
N VAL A 199 -23.88 18.41 16.86
CA VAL A 199 -24.33 17.82 18.14
C VAL A 199 -24.12 18.78 19.31
N GLU A 200 -22.93 19.38 19.41
CA GLU A 200 -22.62 20.35 20.47
C GLU A 200 -23.48 21.62 20.35
N TRP A 201 -23.77 22.06 19.11
CA TRP A 201 -24.72 23.14 18.88
C TRP A 201 -26.15 22.75 19.32
N LEU A 202 -26.65 21.56 18.97
CA LEU A 202 -27.97 21.07 19.39
C LEU A 202 -28.08 20.92 20.90
N LEU A 203 -27.02 20.48 21.58
CA LEU A 203 -26.97 20.43 23.04
C LEU A 203 -27.07 21.82 23.66
N SER A 204 -26.44 22.81 23.03
CA SER A 204 -26.52 24.22 23.46
C SER A 204 -27.94 24.77 23.28
N GLU A 205 -28.57 24.54 22.12
CA GLU A 205 -29.97 24.92 21.85
C GLU A 205 -30.94 24.25 22.84
N PHE A 206 -30.72 22.97 23.15
CA PHE A 206 -31.53 22.24 24.12
C PHE A 206 -31.36 22.80 25.54
N ALA A 207 -30.14 23.22 25.91
CA ALA A 207 -29.89 23.88 27.19
C ALA A 207 -30.56 25.26 27.27
N GLU A 208 -30.64 26.00 26.16
CA GLU A 208 -31.31 27.29 26.08
C GLU A 208 -32.84 27.17 26.19
N GLN A 209 -33.44 26.13 25.58
CA GLN A 209 -34.89 25.89 25.63
C GLN A 209 -35.35 25.32 26.97
N HIS A 210 -34.49 24.55 27.64
CA HIS A 210 -34.78 23.91 28.92
C HIS A 210 -33.77 24.39 29.98
N ASP A 211 -32.71 23.62 30.20
CA ASP A 211 -31.67 23.93 31.17
C ASP A 211 -30.39 23.09 30.94
N ALA A 212 -29.28 23.53 31.54
CA ALA A 212 -27.98 22.86 31.40
C ALA A 212 -27.92 21.45 31.99
N SER A 213 -28.71 21.14 33.03
CA SER A 213 -28.77 19.79 33.62
C SER A 213 -29.47 18.82 32.66
N SER A 214 -30.53 19.27 31.99
CA SER A 214 -31.22 18.50 30.95
C SER A 214 -30.30 18.20 29.77
N ALA A 215 -29.56 19.19 29.27
CA ALA A 215 -28.57 18.98 28.21
C ALA A 215 -27.42 18.03 28.65
N SER A 216 -26.91 18.18 29.88
CA SER A 216 -25.92 17.25 30.42
C SER A 216 -26.46 15.82 30.54
N THR A 217 -27.75 15.65 30.84
CA THR A 217 -28.39 14.33 30.90
C THR A 217 -28.46 13.69 29.52
N VAL A 218 -28.82 14.48 28.50
CA VAL A 218 -28.80 14.03 27.10
C VAL A 218 -27.40 13.62 26.65
N ARG A 219 -26.37 14.42 27.00
CA ARG A 219 -24.97 14.13 26.67
C ARG A 219 -24.46 12.86 27.33
N ASN A 220 -24.83 12.61 28.58
CA ASN A 220 -24.33 11.46 29.34
C ASN A 220 -25.14 10.18 29.13
N ASN A 221 -26.24 10.23 28.38
CA ASN A 221 -27.05 9.07 28.03
C ASN A 221 -26.79 8.65 26.57
N ARG A 222 -26.21 7.46 26.40
CA ARG A 222 -25.82 6.91 25.09
C ARG A 222 -26.98 6.87 24.09
N TYR A 223 -28.20 6.56 24.55
CA TYR A 223 -29.37 6.50 23.67
C TYR A 223 -29.77 7.88 23.14
N THR A 224 -29.85 8.88 24.00
CA THR A 224 -30.23 10.24 23.59
C THR A 224 -29.14 10.93 22.79
N LEU A 225 -27.88 10.70 23.15
CA LEU A 225 -26.73 11.23 22.41
C LEU A 225 -26.65 10.65 21.00
N ASP A 226 -26.86 9.33 20.85
CA ASP A 226 -26.85 8.68 19.53
C ASP A 226 -28.01 9.16 18.64
N ARG A 227 -29.18 9.43 19.22
CA ARG A 227 -30.30 10.08 18.50
C ARG A 227 -29.95 11.49 18.03
N LEU A 228 -29.30 12.30 18.87
CA LEU A 228 -28.80 13.62 18.47
C LEU A 228 -27.78 13.49 17.35
N TYR A 229 -26.83 12.58 17.48
CA TYR A 229 -25.79 12.34 16.49
C TYR A 229 -26.36 11.93 15.12
N HIS A 230 -27.31 10.99 15.07
CA HIS A 230 -27.97 10.62 13.81
C HIS A 230 -28.77 11.76 13.18
N THR A 231 -29.39 12.59 14.01
CA THR A 231 -30.10 13.80 13.56
C THR A 231 -29.11 14.80 12.99
N ALA A 232 -27.99 15.05 13.68
CA ALA A 232 -26.90 15.90 13.22
C ALA A 232 -26.28 15.41 11.91
N GLU A 233 -26.08 14.10 11.74
CA GLU A 233 -25.56 13.52 10.49
C GLU A 233 -26.52 13.76 9.32
N THR A 234 -27.83 13.72 9.58
CA THR A 234 -28.88 14.00 8.59
C THR A 234 -28.91 15.48 8.23
N VAL A 235 -28.94 16.36 9.23
CA VAL A 235 -28.90 17.81 9.09
C VAL A 235 -27.69 18.27 8.31
N LYS A 236 -26.50 17.71 8.59
CA LYS A 236 -25.27 17.99 7.83
C LYS A 236 -25.43 17.71 6.33
N LYS A 237 -26.04 16.57 5.99
CA LYS A 237 -26.29 16.18 4.59
C LYS A 237 -27.29 17.13 3.93
N GLU A 238 -28.39 17.45 4.60
CA GLU A 238 -29.38 18.41 4.10
C GLU A 238 -28.77 19.80 3.84
N LEU A 239 -27.96 20.31 4.78
CA LEU A 239 -27.29 21.61 4.65
C LEU A 239 -26.23 21.66 3.54
N SER A 240 -25.82 20.50 3.01
CA SER A 240 -24.99 20.46 1.79
C SER A 240 -25.77 20.91 0.55
N GLU A 241 -27.11 20.81 0.59
CA GLU A 241 -27.99 21.11 -0.54
C GLU A 241 -28.86 22.35 -0.26
N THR A 242 -29.37 22.51 0.96
CA THR A 242 -30.25 23.60 1.36
C THR A 242 -29.55 24.68 2.18
N SER A 243 -30.08 25.91 2.18
CA SER A 243 -29.54 27.03 2.96
C SER A 243 -29.89 26.95 4.45
N GLU A 244 -30.90 26.18 4.82
CA GLU A 244 -31.36 25.94 6.18
C GLU A 244 -32.13 24.62 6.27
N THR A 245 -32.27 24.09 7.48
CA THR A 245 -33.12 22.93 7.78
C THR A 245 -33.79 23.08 9.15
N GLU A 246 -35.04 22.64 9.23
CA GLU A 246 -35.81 22.60 10.47
C GLU A 246 -35.56 21.27 11.20
N ILE A 247 -35.24 21.35 12.49
CA ILE A 247 -34.86 20.21 13.31
C ILE A 247 -35.93 20.05 14.38
N THR A 248 -36.62 18.91 14.35
CA THR A 248 -37.68 18.59 15.32
C THR A 248 -37.44 17.23 15.97
N LEU A 249 -37.24 17.24 17.29
CA LEU A 249 -37.07 16.08 18.15
C LEU A 249 -38.10 16.14 19.29
N PRO A 250 -39.32 15.61 19.11
CA PRO A 250 -40.44 15.88 20.01
C PRO A 250 -40.30 15.29 21.42
N SER A 251 -39.53 14.20 21.57
CA SER A 251 -39.28 13.55 22.86
C SER A 251 -37.83 13.10 22.93
N LEU A 252 -36.92 14.04 23.17
CA LEU A 252 -35.48 13.76 23.28
C LEU A 252 -35.13 13.22 24.67
N LEU A 253 -35.67 13.83 25.73
CA LEU A 253 -35.44 13.44 27.11
C LEU A 253 -36.78 13.22 27.82
N THR A 254 -36.90 12.14 28.59
CA THR A 254 -38.07 11.91 29.46
C THR A 254 -37.64 12.06 30.91
N THR A 255 -38.21 13.04 31.59
CA THR A 255 -38.00 13.28 33.02
C THR A 255 -39.12 12.62 33.84
N SER A 256 -39.05 12.70 35.17
CA SER A 256 -40.15 12.24 36.04
C SER A 256 -41.43 13.07 35.91
N ALA A 257 -41.35 14.29 35.36
CA ALA A 257 -42.48 15.22 35.24
C ALA A 257 -43.04 15.29 33.81
N GLU A 258 -42.16 15.35 32.81
CA GLU A 258 -42.53 15.59 31.42
C GLU A 258 -41.52 15.05 30.39
N SER A 259 -41.94 14.97 29.13
CA SER A 259 -41.07 14.68 27.99
C SER A 259 -40.64 15.99 27.34
N LEU A 260 -39.33 16.22 27.27
CA LEU A 260 -38.71 17.39 26.69
C LEU A 260 -38.30 17.11 25.25
N GLY A 261 -38.66 18.02 24.35
CA GLY A 261 -38.27 17.98 22.94
C GLY A 261 -37.34 19.13 22.56
N LEU A 262 -36.89 19.13 21.30
CA LEU A 262 -36.15 20.23 20.69
C LEU A 262 -36.82 20.60 19.37
N GLN A 263 -37.11 21.88 19.18
CA GLN A 263 -37.47 22.42 17.87
C GLN A 263 -36.61 23.65 17.59
N THR A 264 -35.78 23.59 16.55
CA THR A 264 -34.89 24.68 16.17
C THR A 264 -34.67 24.68 14.66
N THR A 265 -33.98 25.68 14.13
CA THR A 265 -33.63 25.79 12.71
C THR A 265 -32.15 26.09 12.62
N LEU A 266 -31.40 25.26 11.87
CA LEU A 266 -29.99 25.50 11.61
C LEU A 266 -29.83 26.03 10.18
N SER A 267 -29.22 27.20 10.04
CA SER A 267 -28.83 27.73 8.72
C SER A 267 -27.43 27.24 8.32
N ARG A 268 -27.18 27.10 7.02
CA ARG A 268 -25.85 26.80 6.47
C ARG A 268 -24.83 27.85 6.92
N SER A 269 -25.21 29.12 6.98
CA SER A 269 -24.31 30.19 7.43
C SER A 269 -23.90 30.04 8.90
N THR A 270 -24.82 29.60 9.76
CA THR A 270 -24.52 29.29 11.16
C THR A 270 -23.62 28.07 11.25
N PHE A 271 -23.92 27.03 10.48
CA PHE A 271 -23.14 25.80 10.42
C PHE A 271 -21.69 26.06 9.98
N GLU A 272 -21.48 26.71 8.83
CA GLU A 272 -20.13 27.07 8.34
C GLU A 272 -19.36 27.94 9.35
N ARG A 273 -20.06 28.78 10.14
CA ARG A 273 -19.43 29.59 11.19
C ARG A 273 -18.96 28.73 12.37
N ILE A 274 -19.74 27.74 12.81
CA ILE A 274 -19.36 26.89 13.95
C ILE A 274 -18.34 25.80 13.58
N THR A 275 -18.08 25.58 12.28
CA THR A 275 -17.07 24.62 11.78
C THR A 275 -15.90 25.28 11.04
N GLN A 276 -15.74 26.60 11.18
CA GLN A 276 -14.73 27.36 10.44
C GLN A 276 -13.30 26.89 10.77
N ASP A 277 -13.05 26.51 12.01
CA ASP A 277 -11.78 25.97 12.50
C ASP A 277 -11.47 24.60 11.88
N LEU A 278 -12.47 23.74 11.72
CA LEU A 278 -12.34 22.46 11.04
C LEU A 278 -11.98 22.64 9.55
N ALA A 279 -12.65 23.57 8.86
CA ALA A 279 -12.33 23.88 7.47
C ALA A 279 -10.90 24.44 7.32
N ALA A 280 -10.45 25.28 8.26
CA ALA A 280 -9.10 25.84 8.25
C ALA A 280 -7.99 24.76 8.34
N ARG A 281 -8.25 23.64 9.02
CA ARG A 281 -7.31 22.52 9.12
C ARG A 281 -7.03 21.83 7.78
N LEU A 282 -7.88 22.01 6.76
CA LEU A 282 -7.66 21.45 5.42
C LEU A 282 -6.48 22.11 4.68
N VAL A 283 -6.14 23.35 5.05
CA VAL A 283 -5.18 24.18 4.30
C VAL A 283 -3.76 23.63 4.40
N GLU A 284 -3.33 23.24 5.61
CA GLU A 284 -1.95 22.81 5.86
C GLU A 284 -1.57 21.52 5.12
N PRO A 285 -2.37 20.42 5.16
CA PRO A 285 -2.07 19.22 4.37
C PRO A 285 -1.94 19.49 2.86
N ILE A 286 -2.80 20.36 2.31
CA ILE A 286 -2.74 20.75 0.89
C ILE A 286 -1.45 21.51 0.61
N ALA A 287 -1.13 22.52 1.42
CA ALA A 287 0.09 23.30 1.27
C ALA A 287 1.36 22.43 1.36
N ASN A 288 1.38 21.46 2.29
CA ASN A 288 2.50 20.54 2.47
C ASN A 288 2.72 19.65 1.23
N VAL A 289 1.66 19.14 0.61
CA VAL A 289 1.77 18.36 -0.64
C VAL A 289 2.34 19.22 -1.77
N LEU A 290 1.84 20.44 -1.95
CA LEU A 290 2.32 21.33 -3.02
C LEU A 290 3.79 21.75 -2.81
N ALA A 291 4.19 21.98 -1.57
CA ALA A 291 5.55 22.37 -1.22
C ALA A 291 6.58 21.22 -1.36
N SER A 292 6.15 19.96 -1.25
CA SER A 292 7.06 18.80 -1.20
C SER A 292 7.88 18.55 -2.48
N GLY A 293 7.53 19.17 -3.60
CA GLY A 293 8.29 19.09 -4.85
C GLY A 293 8.26 20.38 -5.67
N ASP A 294 8.10 21.53 -5.00
CA ASP A 294 7.96 22.85 -5.63
C ASP A 294 6.90 22.86 -6.76
N PHE A 295 5.79 22.16 -6.54
CA PHE A 295 4.75 22.00 -7.56
C PHE A 295 3.96 23.30 -7.70
N ASP A 296 3.97 23.86 -8.91
CA ASP A 296 3.11 24.99 -9.24
C ASP A 296 1.66 24.52 -9.35
N SER A 297 0.80 25.05 -8.48
CA SER A 297 -0.65 24.85 -8.51
C SER A 297 -1.28 25.08 -9.90
N ALA A 298 -0.68 25.95 -10.73
CA ALA A 298 -1.14 26.20 -12.10
C ALA A 298 -0.94 25.00 -13.05
N THR A 299 -0.14 24.01 -12.67
CA THR A 299 0.12 22.78 -13.45
C THR A 299 -0.80 21.62 -13.08
N ILE A 300 -1.60 21.73 -12.02
CA ILE A 300 -2.53 20.67 -11.59
C ILE A 300 -3.73 20.66 -12.52
N ASP A 301 -3.88 19.64 -13.35
CA ASP A 301 -4.97 19.53 -14.31
C ASP A 301 -6.33 19.33 -13.62
N ASP A 302 -6.38 18.42 -12.64
CA ASP A 302 -7.61 18.00 -11.98
C ASP A 302 -7.51 18.03 -10.45
N ILE A 303 -8.59 18.45 -9.79
CA ILE A 303 -8.73 18.39 -8.33
C ILE A 303 -9.89 17.46 -8.00
N LEU A 304 -9.56 16.31 -7.44
CA LEU A 304 -10.49 15.23 -7.12
C LEU A 304 -10.95 15.36 -5.68
N LEU A 305 -12.27 15.35 -5.47
CA LEU A 305 -12.85 15.31 -4.13
C LEU A 305 -13.42 13.92 -3.84
N ILE A 306 -12.81 13.26 -2.87
CA ILE A 306 -13.18 11.92 -2.41
C ILE A 306 -13.77 12.03 -1.00
N GLY A 307 -14.61 11.06 -0.64
CA GLY A 307 -15.22 11.00 0.68
C GLY A 307 -16.48 11.86 0.83
N GLY A 308 -17.35 11.45 1.76
CA GLY A 308 -18.63 12.10 1.99
C GLY A 308 -18.51 13.51 2.59
N GLY A 309 -17.44 13.78 3.34
CA GLY A 309 -17.19 15.10 3.92
C GLY A 309 -16.90 16.16 2.87
N SER A 310 -16.28 15.78 1.74
CA SER A 310 -15.95 16.71 0.65
C SER A 310 -17.16 17.25 -0.12
N ARG A 311 -18.38 16.76 0.18
CA ARG A 311 -19.63 17.28 -0.40
C ARG A 311 -20.06 18.60 0.22
N LEU A 312 -19.49 18.98 1.37
CA LEU A 312 -19.82 20.22 2.06
C LEU A 312 -19.36 21.46 1.27
N PRO A 313 -20.22 22.47 1.05
CA PRO A 313 -19.88 23.64 0.25
C PRO A 313 -18.69 24.47 0.78
N ASP A 314 -18.49 24.57 2.10
CA ASP A 314 -17.35 25.25 2.72
C ASP A 314 -16.04 24.49 2.50
N VAL A 315 -16.06 23.16 2.58
CA VAL A 315 -14.92 22.29 2.28
C VAL A 315 -14.47 22.49 0.83
N GLN A 316 -15.40 22.38 -0.14
CA GLN A 316 -15.08 22.56 -1.56
C GLN A 316 -14.51 23.95 -1.86
N ARG A 317 -15.09 24.98 -1.23
CA ARG A 317 -14.64 26.36 -1.36
C ARG A 317 -13.25 26.54 -0.77
N THR A 318 -12.98 25.99 0.40
CA THR A 318 -11.68 26.08 1.07
C THR A 318 -10.59 25.39 0.26
N ILE A 319 -10.85 24.17 -0.24
CA ILE A 319 -9.92 23.46 -1.13
C ILE A 319 -9.65 24.27 -2.40
N SER A 320 -10.72 24.73 -3.08
CA SER A 320 -10.57 25.51 -4.32
C SER A 320 -9.78 26.81 -4.12
N GLN A 321 -10.01 27.51 -3.00
CA GLN A 321 -9.30 28.74 -2.64
C GLN A 321 -7.83 28.48 -2.29
N THR A 322 -7.55 27.39 -1.59
CA THR A 322 -6.20 27.01 -1.17
C THR A 322 -5.33 26.64 -2.37
N VAL A 323 -5.89 25.89 -3.32
CA VAL A 323 -5.20 25.49 -4.56
C VAL A 323 -5.20 26.61 -5.60
N GLY A 324 -6.13 27.57 -5.51
CA GLY A 324 -6.30 28.63 -6.50
C GLY A 324 -6.95 28.16 -7.81
N ARG A 325 -7.60 26.98 -7.80
CA ARG A 325 -8.25 26.36 -8.97
C ARG A 325 -9.59 25.72 -8.57
N PRO A 326 -10.56 25.65 -9.49
CA PRO A 326 -11.84 25.00 -9.20
C PRO A 326 -11.67 23.47 -9.09
N VAL A 327 -12.48 22.86 -8.23
CA VAL A 327 -12.62 21.39 -8.13
C VAL A 327 -13.18 20.79 -9.41
N THR A 328 -12.76 19.58 -9.79
CA THR A 328 -13.19 18.90 -11.02
C THR A 328 -14.52 18.15 -10.77
N PRO A 329 -15.68 18.63 -11.28
CA PRO A 329 -16.97 18.04 -10.90
C PRO A 329 -17.17 16.59 -11.39
N ALA A 330 -16.61 16.26 -12.56
CA ALA A 330 -16.67 14.92 -13.15
C ALA A 330 -15.80 13.88 -12.41
N ALA A 331 -14.95 14.34 -11.49
CA ALA A 331 -13.99 13.52 -10.77
C ALA A 331 -14.41 13.26 -9.31
N ASN A 332 -15.64 13.64 -8.94
CA ASN A 332 -16.15 13.52 -7.58
C ASN A 332 -17.00 12.25 -7.45
N GLY A 333 -16.48 11.23 -6.76
CA GLY A 333 -17.17 9.96 -6.61
C GLY A 333 -16.79 9.25 -5.31
N THR A 334 -17.80 8.87 -4.52
CA THR A 334 -17.61 8.06 -3.32
C THR A 334 -17.12 6.65 -3.63
N ASP A 335 -17.26 6.22 -4.88
CA ASP A 335 -16.93 4.86 -5.32
C ASP A 335 -15.55 4.77 -5.97
N LEU A 336 -14.84 5.90 -6.18
CA LEU A 336 -13.55 5.92 -6.89
C LEU A 336 -12.48 5.07 -6.18
N VAL A 337 -12.47 5.07 -4.85
CA VAL A 337 -11.56 4.22 -4.06
C VAL A 337 -11.82 2.75 -4.35
N ALA A 338 -13.08 2.31 -4.30
CA ALA A 338 -13.47 0.92 -4.58
C ALA A 338 -13.24 0.55 -6.05
N LEU A 339 -13.44 1.49 -6.98
CA LEU A 339 -13.15 1.31 -8.39
C LEU A 339 -11.66 1.09 -8.61
N GLY A 340 -10.82 1.93 -8.02
CA GLY A 340 -9.37 1.77 -8.05
C GLY A 340 -8.89 0.47 -7.43
N ALA A 341 -9.43 0.08 -6.28
CA ALA A 341 -9.13 -1.22 -5.65
C ALA A 341 -9.47 -2.39 -6.59
N THR A 342 -10.54 -2.23 -7.37
CA THR A 342 -10.97 -3.23 -8.35
C THR A 342 -10.01 -3.28 -9.55
N VAL A 343 -9.60 -2.13 -10.08
CA VAL A 343 -8.58 -2.04 -11.14
C VAL A 343 -7.26 -2.64 -10.67
N GLU A 344 -6.80 -2.28 -9.47
CA GLU A 344 -5.60 -2.83 -8.84
C GLU A 344 -5.69 -4.35 -8.70
N SER A 345 -6.84 -4.89 -8.31
CA SER A 345 -7.09 -6.33 -8.27
C SER A 345 -6.92 -6.98 -9.65
N GLY A 346 -7.44 -6.36 -10.71
CA GLY A 346 -7.23 -6.84 -12.08
C GLY A 346 -5.77 -6.78 -12.54
N VAL A 347 -5.01 -5.75 -12.14
CA VAL A 347 -3.56 -5.67 -12.42
C VAL A 347 -2.77 -6.77 -11.69
N ILE A 348 -3.17 -7.12 -10.46
CA ILE A 348 -2.55 -8.20 -9.68
C ILE A 348 -2.78 -9.56 -10.35
N HIS A 349 -3.98 -9.81 -10.88
CA HIS A 349 -4.34 -11.08 -11.51
C HIS A 349 -4.01 -11.16 -13.01
N GLY A 350 -3.61 -10.05 -13.63
CA GLY A 350 -3.29 -9.97 -15.06
C GLY A 350 -4.52 -9.83 -15.97
N ASP A 351 -5.68 -9.44 -15.41
CA ASP A 351 -6.88 -9.10 -16.18
C ASP A 351 -6.80 -7.69 -16.79
N VAL A 352 -5.93 -6.84 -16.24
CA VAL A 352 -5.67 -5.48 -16.71
C VAL A 352 -4.20 -5.35 -17.07
N ASP A 353 -3.94 -5.27 -18.38
CA ASP A 353 -2.62 -5.00 -18.94
C ASP A 353 -2.31 -3.49 -18.98
N ASP A 354 -1.04 -3.15 -19.17
CA ASP A 354 -0.56 -1.79 -19.45
C ASP A 354 -0.86 -0.73 -18.38
N ILE A 355 -1.02 -1.14 -17.11
CA ILE A 355 -1.06 -0.22 -15.96
C ILE A 355 0.13 -0.49 -15.03
N ALA A 356 0.91 0.55 -14.76
CA ALA A 356 1.96 0.56 -13.74
C ALA A 356 1.57 1.55 -12.63
N ASN A 357 1.19 1.03 -11.47
CA ASN A 357 0.86 1.83 -10.29
C ASN A 357 2.07 1.91 -9.35
N LEU A 358 2.70 3.09 -9.28
CA LEU A 358 3.89 3.39 -8.49
C LEU A 358 3.48 4.17 -7.23
N SER A 359 3.66 3.54 -6.08
CA SER A 359 3.32 4.11 -4.77
C SER A 359 4.51 4.86 -4.15
N LEU A 360 4.34 5.39 -2.94
CA LEU A 360 5.37 6.13 -2.19
C LEU A 360 5.62 5.55 -0.79
N ILE A 361 6.81 5.80 -0.27
CA ILE A 361 7.07 5.78 1.17
C ILE A 361 6.39 7.00 1.83
N THR A 362 5.40 6.77 2.69
CA THR A 362 4.59 7.87 3.27
C THR A 362 5.20 8.52 4.51
N ARG A 363 6.19 7.86 5.13
CA ARG A 363 6.97 8.36 6.26
C ARG A 363 8.41 7.86 6.14
N ALA A 364 9.37 8.72 6.46
CA ALA A 364 10.78 8.36 6.32
C ALA A 364 11.12 7.10 7.11
N ILE A 365 11.93 6.23 6.51
CA ILE A 365 12.45 5.01 7.12
C ILE A 365 13.91 5.26 7.46
N GLY A 366 14.28 5.01 8.70
CA GLY A 366 15.61 5.34 9.20
C GLY A 366 16.01 4.53 10.42
N THR A 367 17.08 4.97 11.06
CA THR A 367 17.69 4.27 12.19
C THR A 367 18.06 5.23 13.33
N GLU A 368 18.33 4.67 14.51
CA GLU A 368 18.83 5.43 15.66
C GLU A 368 20.34 5.58 15.60
N THR A 369 20.82 6.81 15.70
CA THR A 369 22.23 7.13 15.92
C THR A 369 22.64 6.91 17.37
N HIS A 370 23.95 6.85 17.65
CA HIS A 370 24.47 6.70 19.03
C HIS A 370 23.95 7.76 20.03
N CYS A 371 23.50 8.92 19.56
CA CYS A 371 22.97 9.99 20.41
C CYS A 371 21.43 9.99 20.56
N GLY A 372 20.75 8.92 20.13
CA GLY A 372 19.29 8.79 20.21
C GLY A 372 18.52 9.60 19.16
N ARG A 373 19.24 10.17 18.18
CA ARG A 373 18.64 10.90 17.06
C ARG A 373 18.21 9.92 15.97
N PHE A 374 17.07 10.18 15.36
CA PHE A 374 16.62 9.49 14.16
C PHE A 374 17.40 10.01 12.96
N GLU A 375 17.91 9.09 12.15
CA GLU A 375 18.60 9.41 10.91
C GLU A 375 17.90 8.71 9.75
N PRO A 376 17.25 9.46 8.84
CA PRO A 376 16.56 8.87 7.69
C PRO A 376 17.57 8.14 6.77
N ILE A 377 17.08 7.05 6.18
CA ILE A 377 17.77 6.26 5.14
C ILE A 377 17.00 6.39 3.84
N ILE A 378 15.69 6.19 3.90
CA ILE A 378 14.76 6.44 2.78
C ILE A 378 13.85 7.58 3.22
N GLU A 379 13.85 8.65 2.45
CA GLU A 379 13.04 9.82 2.74
C GLU A 379 11.56 9.57 2.46
N ARG A 380 10.70 10.33 3.12
CA ARG A 380 9.28 10.41 2.77
C ARG A 380 9.10 10.87 1.33
N ASN A 381 8.02 10.41 0.70
CA ASN A 381 7.66 10.62 -0.71
C ASN A 381 8.67 10.01 -1.70
N THR A 382 9.51 9.07 -1.26
CA THR A 382 10.32 8.28 -2.20
C THR A 382 9.45 7.25 -2.91
N THR A 383 9.41 7.27 -4.25
CA THR A 383 8.65 6.32 -5.07
C THR A 383 9.14 4.90 -4.88
N ILE A 384 8.22 3.95 -4.70
CA ILE A 384 8.53 2.52 -4.63
C ILE A 384 8.21 1.82 -5.95
N PRO A 385 9.06 0.86 -6.39
CA PRO A 385 10.20 0.30 -5.67
C PRO A 385 11.45 1.20 -5.67
N THR A 386 12.12 1.33 -4.51
CA THR A 386 13.39 2.07 -4.33
C THR A 386 14.43 1.21 -3.60
N LYS A 387 15.70 1.65 -3.64
CA LYS A 387 16.82 1.03 -2.90
C LYS A 387 17.77 2.10 -2.40
N GLU A 388 18.07 2.07 -1.11
CA GLU A 388 19.08 2.92 -0.49
C GLU A 388 20.15 2.09 0.22
N THR A 389 21.33 2.70 0.42
CA THR A 389 22.45 2.05 1.10
C THR A 389 23.11 3.01 2.07
N LYS A 390 23.28 2.60 3.32
CA LYS A 390 23.90 3.41 4.37
C LYS A 390 25.11 2.72 4.98
N MET A 391 26.14 3.51 5.25
CA MET A 391 27.36 3.05 5.90
C MET A 391 27.25 3.26 7.42
N PHE A 392 27.54 2.21 8.16
CA PHE A 392 27.65 2.19 9.61
C PHE A 392 29.08 1.87 10.02
N VAL A 393 29.47 2.33 11.21
CA VAL A 393 30.77 2.02 11.80
C VAL A 393 30.59 1.61 13.26
N THR A 394 31.47 0.75 13.77
CA THR A 394 31.42 0.34 15.18
C THR A 394 31.87 1.50 16.07
N ALA A 395 31.06 1.82 17.10
CA ALA A 395 31.38 2.86 18.08
C ALA A 395 32.25 2.36 19.25
N ILE A 396 32.52 1.05 19.30
CA ILE A 396 33.23 0.36 20.40
C ILE A 396 34.25 -0.59 19.79
N ASP A 397 35.46 -0.60 20.34
CA ASP A 397 36.56 -1.50 19.95
C ASP A 397 36.16 -2.98 20.07
N ASP A 398 36.67 -3.80 19.16
CA ASP A 398 36.53 -5.26 19.14
C ASP A 398 35.08 -5.78 19.13
N ARG A 399 34.14 -4.92 18.78
CA ARG A 399 32.72 -5.27 18.75
C ARG A 399 32.42 -6.20 17.57
N THR A 400 32.05 -7.44 17.88
CA THR A 400 31.78 -8.48 16.88
C THR A 400 30.33 -8.57 16.42
N SER A 401 29.45 -7.69 16.93
CA SER A 401 28.06 -7.60 16.49
C SER A 401 27.53 -6.18 16.51
N LEU A 402 26.74 -5.83 15.50
CA LEU A 402 26.10 -4.52 15.37
C LEU A 402 24.59 -4.70 15.34
N ARG A 403 23.88 -3.91 16.14
CA ARG A 403 22.41 -3.91 16.21
C ARG A 403 21.93 -2.57 15.69
N ILE A 404 21.12 -2.59 14.63
CA ILE A 404 20.62 -1.43 13.91
C ILE A 404 19.11 -1.42 14.03
N PRO A 405 18.55 -0.67 14.98
CA PRO A 405 17.11 -0.53 15.11
C PRO A 405 16.57 0.31 13.95
N ILE A 406 15.44 -0.11 13.38
CA ILE A 406 14.77 0.53 12.26
C ILE A 406 13.50 1.20 12.78
N PHE A 407 13.32 2.45 12.41
CA PHE A 407 12.16 3.26 12.77
C PHE A 407 11.54 3.88 11.52
N GLN A 408 10.25 4.18 11.62
CA GLN A 408 9.51 4.94 10.62
C GLN A 408 8.87 6.18 11.25
N GLY A 409 9.18 7.36 10.72
CA GLY A 409 8.59 8.61 11.17
C GLY A 409 9.38 9.86 10.80
N GLU A 410 8.92 11.00 11.31
CA GLU A 410 9.42 12.33 10.95
C GLU A 410 10.07 13.06 12.15
N SER A 411 10.03 12.46 13.36
CA SER A 411 10.70 13.08 14.51
C SER A 411 12.21 12.94 14.36
N SER A 412 12.93 13.99 14.73
CA SER A 412 14.40 13.93 14.86
C SER A 412 14.87 13.03 16.01
N ILE A 413 13.98 12.59 16.90
CA ILE A 413 14.29 11.71 18.03
C ILE A 413 13.80 10.30 17.70
N ALA A 414 14.70 9.31 17.75
CA ALA A 414 14.38 7.94 17.30
C ALA A 414 13.25 7.31 18.12
N ALA A 415 13.27 7.47 19.44
CA ALA A 415 12.26 6.93 20.34
C ALA A 415 10.84 7.52 20.17
N GLU A 416 10.71 8.64 19.46
CA GLU A 416 9.40 9.24 19.14
C GLU A 416 8.82 8.71 17.82
N ASN A 417 9.61 7.96 17.04
CA ASN A 417 9.18 7.34 15.80
C ASN A 417 8.70 5.89 16.04
N GLU A 418 7.97 5.34 15.08
CA GLU A 418 7.44 3.98 15.17
C GLU A 418 8.57 2.97 14.97
N TYR A 419 8.84 2.14 15.97
CA TYR A 419 9.81 1.06 15.85
C TYR A 419 9.28 -0.03 14.92
N CYS A 420 10.00 -0.30 13.83
CA CYS A 420 9.61 -1.28 12.82
C CYS A 420 10.29 -2.64 13.02
N GLY A 421 11.42 -2.67 13.71
CA GLY A 421 12.23 -3.87 13.89
C GLY A 421 13.70 -3.52 14.07
N GLU A 422 14.56 -4.53 14.04
CA GLU A 422 16.00 -4.32 14.10
C GLU A 422 16.72 -5.34 13.25
N LEU A 423 17.90 -4.94 12.82
CA LEU A 423 18.86 -5.78 12.12
C LEU A 423 19.98 -6.09 13.09
N THR A 424 20.38 -7.35 13.15
CA THR A 424 21.52 -7.77 13.95
C THR A 424 22.57 -8.40 13.05
N LEU A 425 23.71 -7.73 12.96
CA LEU A 425 24.88 -8.25 12.30
C LEU A 425 25.75 -8.94 13.34
N THR A 426 26.08 -10.19 13.09
CA THR A 426 26.98 -10.98 13.91
C THR A 426 28.28 -11.24 13.15
N ASP A 427 29.27 -11.82 13.83
CA ASP A 427 30.53 -12.27 13.23
C ASP A 427 31.36 -11.16 12.56
N ILE A 428 31.18 -9.91 13.01
CA ILE A 428 32.03 -8.79 12.61
C ILE A 428 33.44 -9.06 13.17
N PRO A 429 34.51 -9.03 12.35
CA PRO A 429 35.86 -9.21 12.85
C PRO A 429 36.18 -8.19 13.95
N PRO A 430 36.99 -8.49 14.98
CA PRO A 430 37.43 -7.47 15.93
C PRO A 430 38.31 -6.41 15.26
N ALA A 431 38.04 -5.12 15.49
CA ALA A 431 38.90 -3.99 15.15
C ALA A 431 38.61 -2.78 16.04
N SER A 432 39.47 -1.76 16.03
CA SER A 432 39.23 -0.52 16.75
C SER A 432 38.00 0.23 16.20
N ALA A 433 37.32 0.98 17.07
CA ALA A 433 36.15 1.77 16.75
C ALA A 433 36.44 2.71 15.56
N GLY A 434 35.56 2.71 14.57
CA GLY A 434 35.70 3.51 13.35
C GLY A 434 36.64 2.94 12.28
N GLU A 435 37.35 1.84 12.52
CA GLU A 435 38.20 1.20 11.49
C GLU A 435 37.45 0.19 10.60
N GLN A 436 36.14 0.03 10.82
CA GLN A 436 35.29 -0.90 10.07
C GLN A 436 34.08 -0.19 9.49
N GLU A 437 33.87 -0.40 8.20
CA GLU A 437 32.70 0.05 7.48
C GLU A 437 31.73 -1.11 7.31
N VAL A 438 30.47 -0.87 7.62
CA VAL A 438 29.38 -1.83 7.44
C VAL A 438 28.38 -1.15 6.54
N SER A 439 28.29 -1.55 5.28
CA SER A 439 27.24 -1.10 4.37
C SER A 439 25.98 -1.91 4.63
N GLU A 440 24.85 -1.28 4.90
CA GLU A 440 23.56 -1.96 4.83
C GLU A 440 22.79 -1.50 3.60
N HIS A 441 22.31 -2.47 2.84
CA HIS A 441 21.42 -2.32 1.70
C HIS A 441 20.00 -2.61 2.14
N ILE A 442 19.06 -1.75 1.81
CA ILE A 442 17.64 -2.11 1.90
C ILE A 442 17.22 -2.64 0.51
N PRO A 443 17.18 -3.97 0.21
CA PRO A 443 16.78 -4.51 -1.09
C PRO A 443 15.43 -4.07 -1.63
N ARG A 444 15.34 -4.37 -2.92
CA ARG A 444 14.21 -4.29 -3.84
C ARG A 444 13.00 -5.10 -3.34
N GLU A 445 11.81 -4.51 -3.38
CA GLU A 445 10.56 -5.27 -3.36
C GLU A 445 10.51 -6.18 -4.60
N LYS A 446 10.53 -7.50 -4.39
CA LYS A 446 10.17 -8.45 -5.45
C LYS A 446 8.64 -8.53 -5.51
N ARG A 447 8.08 -8.43 -6.72
CA ARG A 447 6.74 -8.93 -7.01
C ARG A 447 6.78 -10.42 -6.68
N GLY A 448 6.14 -10.82 -5.57
CA GLY A 448 6.15 -12.21 -5.13
C GLY A 448 5.37 -13.07 -6.11
N ASP A 449 6.05 -13.98 -6.80
CA ASP A 449 5.40 -15.09 -7.50
C ASP A 449 4.95 -16.12 -6.45
N ASN A 450 3.67 -16.01 -6.09
CA ASN A 450 2.75 -17.00 -5.52
C ASN A 450 3.00 -17.66 -4.15
N HIS A 451 1.96 -17.49 -3.30
CA HIS A 451 1.40 -18.44 -2.33
C HIS A 451 2.05 -18.59 -0.94
N GLU A 452 2.96 -17.69 -0.54
CA GLU A 452 3.11 -17.37 0.89
C GLU A 452 2.30 -16.12 1.21
N SER A 453 1.06 -16.38 1.60
CA SER A 453 0.10 -15.43 2.09
C SER A 453 0.65 -14.61 3.27
N THR A 454 0.30 -13.32 3.27
CA THR A 454 -0.03 -12.57 4.48
C THR A 454 1.08 -12.05 5.42
N ARG A 455 2.24 -11.63 4.89
CA ARG A 455 3.12 -10.69 5.62
C ARG A 455 3.13 -9.34 4.93
N GLN A 456 2.71 -8.30 5.66
CA GLN A 456 2.96 -6.94 5.24
C GLN A 456 4.48 -6.73 5.15
N VAL A 457 4.89 -6.24 3.99
CA VAL A 457 6.24 -6.14 3.49
C VAL A 457 7.02 -5.10 4.31
N VAL A 458 7.85 -5.57 5.24
CA VAL A 458 8.95 -4.79 5.79
C VAL A 458 10.05 -4.80 4.73
N PRO A 459 10.72 -3.67 4.42
CA PRO A 459 11.88 -3.72 3.54
C PRO A 459 12.86 -4.77 4.08
N GLU A 460 13.21 -5.77 3.27
CA GLU A 460 14.37 -6.59 3.60
C GLU A 460 15.58 -5.64 3.68
N VAL A 461 16.52 -5.90 4.59
CA VAL A 461 17.79 -5.16 4.68
C VAL A 461 18.93 -6.17 4.61
N ILE A 462 19.66 -6.16 3.49
CA ILE A 462 20.87 -6.95 3.25
C ILE A 462 22.06 -6.15 3.75
N ALA A 463 22.76 -6.63 4.77
CA ALA A 463 23.98 -5.98 5.23
C ALA A 463 25.24 -6.63 4.64
N ARG A 464 26.21 -5.80 4.30
CA ARG A 464 27.55 -6.15 3.82
C ARG A 464 28.59 -5.44 4.67
N VAL A 465 29.51 -6.19 5.28
CA VAL A 465 30.62 -5.64 6.06
C VAL A 465 31.84 -5.47 5.14
N ARG A 466 32.45 -4.27 5.12
CA ARG A 466 33.71 -3.98 4.43
C ARG A 466 34.78 -3.55 5.43
N ARG A 467 35.90 -4.27 5.45
CA ARG A 467 37.08 -3.87 6.24
C ARG A 467 37.80 -2.71 5.55
N LEU A 468 37.95 -1.56 6.22
CA LEU A 468 38.90 -0.54 5.79
C LEU A 468 40.31 -1.02 6.14
N VAL A 469 41.13 -1.21 5.12
CA VAL A 469 42.58 -1.38 5.31
C VAL A 469 43.18 0.02 5.26
N PRO A 470 43.74 0.57 6.36
CA PRO A 470 44.40 1.86 6.29
C PRO A 470 45.58 1.77 5.31
N PRO A 471 45.87 2.82 4.52
CA PRO A 471 47.01 2.82 3.62
C PRO A 471 48.28 2.61 4.44
N ALA A 472 49.01 1.53 4.15
CA ALA A 472 50.26 1.22 4.82
C ALA A 472 51.19 2.44 4.78
N SER A 473 51.67 2.86 5.95
CA SER A 473 52.72 3.87 6.06
C SER A 473 53.93 3.40 5.26
N ARG A 474 54.19 4.09 4.14
CA ARG A 474 55.34 3.81 3.28
C ARG A 474 56.63 4.13 4.02
N THR A 475 57.31 3.11 4.52
CA THR A 475 58.76 3.12 4.70
C THR A 475 59.37 2.07 3.77
N GLY A 476 60.19 2.53 2.82
CA GLY A 476 61.15 1.68 2.11
C GLY A 476 60.66 1.01 0.81
N SER A 477 61.13 1.57 -0.30
CA SER A 477 61.26 1.01 -1.66
C SER A 477 61.16 -0.51 -1.87
N SER A 478 60.13 -0.95 -2.59
CA SER A 478 60.25 -1.72 -3.85
C SER A 478 58.86 -1.99 -4.43
N VAL A 479 58.70 -1.77 -5.74
CA VAL A 479 57.46 -2.03 -6.49
C VAL A 479 57.32 -3.53 -6.71
N SER A 480 56.26 -4.13 -6.18
CA SER A 480 55.65 -5.33 -6.74
C SER A 480 54.13 -5.22 -6.65
N THR A 481 53.47 -5.40 -7.79
CA THR A 481 52.03 -5.52 -7.94
C THR A 481 51.57 -6.84 -7.31
N HIS A 482 50.88 -6.76 -6.18
CA HIS A 482 50.06 -7.85 -5.63
C HIS A 482 48.64 -7.34 -5.44
N SER A 483 47.72 -8.00 -6.15
CA SER A 483 46.28 -7.97 -5.99
C SER A 483 45.90 -8.21 -4.52
N GLN A 484 45.21 -7.25 -3.90
CA GLN A 484 44.60 -7.44 -2.59
C GLN A 484 43.36 -8.32 -2.76
N SER A 485 43.35 -9.45 -2.06
CA SER A 485 42.18 -10.31 -1.87
C SER A 485 41.22 -9.65 -0.88
N VAL A 486 39.96 -9.45 -1.30
CA VAL A 486 38.84 -9.07 -0.44
C VAL A 486 38.20 -10.36 0.07
N GLU A 487 38.07 -10.53 1.38
CA GLU A 487 37.16 -11.52 1.97
C GLU A 487 35.79 -10.85 2.13
N GLU A 488 34.82 -11.26 1.32
CA GLU A 488 33.41 -10.88 1.46
C GLU A 488 32.68 -11.95 2.27
N VAL A 489 31.92 -11.53 3.28
CA VAL A 489 31.02 -12.39 4.06
C VAL A 489 29.62 -11.79 3.93
N ASP A 490 28.70 -12.54 3.30
CA ASP A 490 27.32 -12.11 3.04
C ASP A 490 26.42 -12.63 4.17
N HIS A 491 25.75 -11.72 4.88
CA HIS A 491 24.79 -12.07 5.93
C HIS A 491 23.40 -11.56 5.54
N THR A 492 22.53 -12.47 5.11
CA THR A 492 21.10 -12.20 4.90
C THR A 492 20.33 -12.55 6.18
N GLN A 493 19.66 -11.58 6.80
CA GLN A 493 18.69 -11.83 7.88
C GLN A 493 17.36 -11.14 7.59
N SER A 494 16.26 -11.87 7.79
CA SER A 494 14.88 -11.37 7.71
C SER A 494 14.43 -10.90 9.11
N PRO A 495 13.85 -9.70 9.26
CA PRO A 495 13.51 -9.14 10.57
C PRO A 495 12.14 -9.64 11.05
N LEU A 496 11.99 -10.93 11.36
CA LEU A 496 10.84 -11.43 12.11
C LEU A 496 11.31 -12.39 13.20
N ALA A 497 11.51 -11.84 14.40
CA ALA A 497 11.75 -12.62 15.60
C ALA A 497 10.43 -13.20 16.13
N GLU A 498 10.37 -14.53 16.19
CA GLU A 498 9.37 -15.31 16.91
C GLU A 498 9.32 -14.93 18.40
N ARG A 499 8.11 -14.87 18.96
CA ARG A 499 7.91 -14.74 20.40
C ARG A 499 8.32 -16.03 21.11
N PRO A 500 8.85 -15.97 22.35
CA PRO A 500 9.28 -17.16 23.07
C PRO A 500 8.06 -17.92 23.60
N GLY A 501 7.81 -19.11 23.07
CA GLY A 501 6.91 -20.09 23.67
C GLY A 501 6.19 -20.97 22.67
N GLU A 502 6.88 -21.99 22.15
CA GLU A 502 6.40 -23.38 22.05
C GLU A 502 7.44 -24.22 21.29
N SER A 503 7.87 -25.31 21.91
CA SER A 503 8.78 -26.27 21.32
C SER A 503 8.08 -27.01 20.18
N VAL A 504 8.40 -26.67 18.93
CA VAL A 504 8.05 -27.50 17.76
C VAL A 504 9.32 -28.23 17.30
N THR A 505 9.27 -29.55 17.44
CA THR A 505 10.28 -30.49 16.96
C THR A 505 10.40 -30.44 15.44
N GLY A 506 11.63 -30.61 14.94
CA GLY A 506 12.03 -30.27 13.57
C GLY A 506 11.29 -30.94 12.41
N SER A 507 11.36 -30.24 11.28
CA SER A 507 11.22 -30.73 9.90
C SER A 507 12.19 -29.85 9.08
N GLY A 508 13.22 -30.36 8.42
CA GLY A 508 13.16 -31.31 7.33
C GLY A 508 12.99 -30.51 6.03
N GLU A 509 14.08 -30.07 5.42
CA GLU A 509 14.06 -29.44 4.08
C GLU A 509 13.33 -30.35 3.10
N HIS A 510 12.11 -29.97 2.71
CA HIS A 510 11.38 -30.67 1.65
C HIS A 510 11.84 -30.14 0.28
N PRO A 511 12.07 -31.02 -0.71
CA PRO A 511 12.36 -30.59 -2.07
C PRO A 511 11.15 -29.81 -2.62
N PRO A 512 11.37 -28.83 -3.51
CA PRO A 512 10.29 -28.02 -4.04
C PRO A 512 9.23 -28.86 -4.74
N THR A 513 7.96 -28.46 -4.60
CA THR A 513 6.84 -29.14 -5.27
C THR A 513 6.96 -29.01 -6.79
N ASP A 514 6.41 -29.98 -7.54
CA ASP A 514 6.46 -29.99 -9.01
C ASP A 514 5.91 -28.68 -9.63
N GLU A 515 4.91 -28.07 -9.00
CA GLU A 515 4.31 -26.80 -9.40
C GLU A 515 5.26 -25.59 -9.23
N GLN A 516 6.09 -25.58 -8.18
CA GLN A 516 7.12 -24.55 -7.97
C GLN A 516 8.31 -24.70 -8.93
N ALA A 517 8.60 -25.94 -9.36
CA ALA A 517 9.62 -26.19 -10.38
C ALA A 517 9.14 -25.71 -11.76
N GLU A 518 7.89 -26.00 -12.12
CA GLU A 518 7.29 -25.54 -13.38
C GLU A 518 7.14 -24.01 -13.46
N THR A 519 6.75 -23.37 -12.35
CA THR A 519 6.61 -21.91 -12.28
C THR A 519 7.96 -21.20 -12.48
N ARG A 520 9.02 -21.67 -11.81
CA ARG A 520 10.38 -21.17 -12.04
C ARG A 520 10.84 -21.37 -13.48
N GLN A 521 10.57 -22.54 -14.05
CA GLN A 521 10.90 -22.84 -15.44
C GLN A 521 10.21 -21.89 -16.42
N ARG A 522 8.95 -21.52 -16.16
CA ARG A 522 8.17 -20.57 -16.97
C ARG A 522 8.74 -19.16 -16.91
N CYS A 523 9.10 -18.70 -15.71
CA CYS A 523 9.70 -17.37 -15.49
C CYS A 523 11.03 -17.24 -16.24
N VAL A 524 11.92 -18.24 -16.13
CA VAL A 524 13.21 -18.23 -16.85
C VAL A 524 13.00 -18.19 -18.36
N LYS A 525 12.04 -18.97 -18.90
CA LYS A 525 11.73 -18.95 -20.34
C LYS A 525 11.35 -17.57 -20.86
N GLN A 526 10.66 -16.76 -20.06
CA GLN A 526 10.27 -15.38 -20.43
C GLN A 526 11.44 -14.40 -20.39
N LEU A 527 12.49 -14.66 -19.61
CA LEU A 527 13.68 -13.81 -19.52
C LEU A 527 14.71 -14.07 -20.63
N ILE A 528 14.66 -15.24 -21.29
CA ILE A 528 15.59 -15.61 -22.36
C ILE A 528 15.59 -14.58 -23.53
N PRO A 529 14.44 -14.13 -24.08
CA PRO A 529 14.43 -13.10 -25.14
C PRO A 529 15.04 -11.76 -24.72
N VAL A 530 14.90 -11.39 -23.44
CA VAL A 530 15.52 -10.18 -22.88
C VAL A 530 17.04 -10.31 -22.91
N ARG A 531 17.57 -11.46 -22.47
CA ARG A 531 19.00 -11.74 -22.50
C ARG A 531 19.57 -11.75 -23.92
N ASP A 532 18.85 -12.32 -24.89
CA ASP A 532 19.25 -12.28 -26.30
C ASP A 532 19.27 -10.85 -26.86
N SER A 533 18.30 -10.03 -26.49
CA SER A 533 18.22 -8.63 -26.93
C SER A 533 19.39 -7.80 -26.38
N ILE A 534 19.76 -8.04 -25.11
CA ILE A 534 20.93 -7.41 -24.48
C ILE A 534 22.22 -7.84 -25.18
N ALA A 535 22.38 -9.14 -25.48
CA ALA A 535 23.54 -9.64 -26.21
C ALA A 535 23.64 -9.05 -27.62
N GLN A 536 22.51 -8.90 -28.32
CA GLN A 536 22.45 -8.24 -29.62
C GLN A 536 22.82 -6.76 -29.53
N ALA A 537 22.36 -6.06 -28.48
CA ALA A 537 22.71 -4.67 -28.24
C ALA A 537 24.22 -4.52 -28.00
N LEU A 538 24.83 -5.38 -27.18
CA LEU A 538 26.29 -5.40 -26.96
C LEU A 538 27.08 -5.58 -28.26
N ALA A 539 26.59 -6.42 -29.17
CA ALA A 539 27.26 -6.65 -30.46
C ALA A 539 27.21 -5.43 -31.42
N HIS A 540 26.31 -4.48 -31.22
CA HIS A 540 26.07 -3.36 -32.16
C HIS A 540 26.35 -1.96 -31.57
N VAL A 541 26.59 -1.86 -30.26
CA VAL A 541 26.87 -0.58 -29.60
C VAL A 541 28.32 -0.14 -29.83
N SER A 542 28.47 1.05 -30.39
CA SER A 542 29.79 1.65 -30.69
C SER A 542 30.30 2.62 -29.62
N ASN A 543 29.44 3.07 -28.72
CA ASN A 543 29.78 4.01 -27.64
C ASN A 543 30.25 3.25 -26.39
N SER A 544 31.44 3.57 -25.88
CA SER A 544 32.08 2.85 -24.76
C SER A 544 31.30 2.92 -23.44
N ASP A 545 30.68 4.05 -23.12
CA ASP A 545 29.98 4.22 -21.85
C ASP A 545 28.64 3.46 -21.86
N ILE A 546 27.95 3.49 -23.00
CA ILE A 546 26.72 2.71 -23.23
C ILE A 546 27.05 1.21 -23.27
N HIS A 547 28.17 0.82 -23.90
CA HIS A 547 28.63 -0.56 -23.92
C HIS A 547 28.87 -1.07 -22.50
N ASN A 548 29.60 -0.31 -21.67
CA ASN A 548 29.87 -0.68 -20.28
C ASN A 548 28.57 -0.79 -19.44
N GLY A 549 27.60 0.11 -19.67
CA GLY A 549 26.30 0.06 -19.00
C GLY A 549 25.49 -1.18 -19.37
N ILE A 550 25.39 -1.49 -20.67
CA ILE A 550 24.67 -2.70 -21.13
C ILE A 550 25.41 -3.97 -20.69
N GLU A 551 26.73 -3.96 -20.64
CA GLU A 551 27.53 -5.10 -20.17
C GLU A 551 27.31 -5.37 -18.68
N ALA A 552 27.18 -4.32 -17.86
CA ALA A 552 26.82 -4.46 -16.45
C ALA A 552 25.42 -5.09 -16.27
N ILE A 553 24.45 -4.70 -17.10
CA ILE A 553 23.09 -5.28 -17.09
C ILE A 553 23.13 -6.75 -17.55
N ALA A 554 23.93 -7.07 -18.58
CA ALA A 554 24.10 -8.45 -19.05
C ALA A 554 24.66 -9.36 -17.96
N ARG A 555 25.70 -8.90 -17.24
CA ARG A 555 26.29 -9.64 -16.11
C ARG A 555 25.29 -9.90 -15.00
N GLN A 556 24.50 -8.89 -14.59
CA GLN A 556 23.46 -9.07 -13.57
C GLN A 556 22.42 -10.12 -13.98
N LEU A 557 22.06 -10.18 -15.27
CA LEU A 557 21.11 -11.18 -15.76
C LEU A 557 21.74 -12.58 -15.84
N ASP A 558 23.01 -12.67 -16.22
CA ASP A 558 23.76 -13.92 -16.23
C ASP A 558 23.95 -14.48 -14.79
N ASP A 559 24.21 -13.63 -13.78
CA ASP A 559 24.29 -14.03 -12.35
C ASP A 559 22.97 -14.63 -11.85
N VAL A 560 21.85 -14.04 -12.27
CA VAL A 560 20.49 -14.54 -11.97
C VAL A 560 20.26 -15.88 -12.65
N PHE A 561 20.70 -16.04 -13.90
CA PHE A 561 20.62 -17.31 -14.63
C PHE A 561 21.47 -18.39 -13.96
N GLU A 562 22.68 -18.07 -13.49
CA GLU A 562 23.56 -18.99 -12.77
C GLU A 562 22.94 -19.46 -11.45
N THR A 563 22.37 -18.53 -10.67
CA THR A 563 21.65 -18.85 -9.41
C THR A 563 20.47 -19.81 -9.65
N MET A 564 19.89 -19.79 -10.85
CA MET A 564 18.79 -20.68 -11.25
C MET A 564 19.26 -21.93 -12.02
N ASN A 565 20.56 -22.22 -12.04
CA ASN A 565 21.18 -23.33 -12.78
C ASN A 565 20.87 -23.31 -14.30
N VAL A 566 20.76 -22.11 -14.88
CA VAL A 566 20.53 -21.91 -16.30
C VAL A 566 21.87 -21.80 -17.01
N THR A 567 22.08 -22.62 -18.04
CA THR A 567 23.32 -22.63 -18.83
C THR A 567 23.02 -22.42 -20.30
N VAL A 568 23.87 -21.62 -20.95
CA VAL A 568 23.77 -21.32 -22.38
C VAL A 568 24.62 -22.33 -23.14
N PHE A 569 24.10 -22.83 -24.27
CA PHE A 569 24.86 -23.67 -25.18
C PHE A 569 24.67 -23.20 -26.63
N SER A 570 25.72 -23.33 -27.43
CA SER A 570 25.68 -23.03 -28.86
C SER A 570 26.52 -24.08 -29.60
N PRO A 571 25.97 -24.78 -30.60
CA PRO A 571 26.77 -25.66 -31.44
C PRO A 571 27.74 -24.86 -32.30
N ALA A 572 28.84 -25.48 -32.71
CA ALA A 572 29.78 -24.89 -33.66
C ALA A 572 29.33 -25.18 -35.11
N PRO A 573 29.62 -24.27 -36.07
CA PRO A 573 29.54 -24.61 -37.49
C PRO A 573 30.37 -25.87 -37.80
N GLY A 574 29.75 -26.87 -38.41
CA GLY A 574 30.34 -28.19 -38.66
C GLY A 574 29.83 -29.31 -37.74
N ASP A 575 29.13 -28.98 -36.65
CA ASP A 575 28.55 -29.99 -35.75
C ASP A 575 27.33 -30.68 -36.37
N THR A 576 27.12 -31.95 -36.02
CA THR A 576 25.91 -32.70 -36.37
C THR A 576 24.72 -32.18 -35.55
N VAL A 577 23.57 -31.99 -36.21
CA VAL A 577 22.36 -31.50 -35.55
C VAL A 577 21.78 -32.55 -34.59
N ASP A 578 21.76 -32.23 -33.29
CA ASP A 578 21.03 -32.96 -32.25
C ASP A 578 19.55 -32.51 -32.21
N PRO A 579 18.57 -33.38 -32.57
CA PRO A 579 17.15 -33.02 -32.55
C PRO A 579 16.59 -32.71 -31.16
N HIS A 580 17.27 -33.12 -30.08
CA HIS A 580 16.82 -32.86 -28.71
C HIS A 580 17.29 -31.50 -28.19
N ARG A 581 18.29 -30.89 -28.82
CA ARG A 581 18.92 -29.64 -28.37
C ARG A 581 18.88 -28.53 -29.41
N HIS A 582 18.65 -28.87 -30.68
CA HIS A 582 18.68 -27.93 -31.79
C HIS A 582 17.33 -27.89 -32.52
N GLN A 583 16.89 -26.68 -32.85
CA GLN A 583 15.75 -26.41 -33.72
C GLN A 583 16.27 -25.92 -35.07
N VAL A 584 15.98 -26.68 -36.13
CA VAL A 584 16.32 -26.27 -37.49
C VAL A 584 15.35 -25.19 -37.94
N VAL A 585 15.86 -24.01 -38.25
CA VAL A 585 15.04 -22.85 -38.64
C VAL A 585 15.13 -22.53 -40.13
N ALA A 586 16.22 -22.95 -40.78
CA ALA A 586 16.38 -22.86 -42.23
C ALA A 586 17.37 -23.92 -42.74
N THR A 587 17.34 -24.17 -44.04
CA THR A 587 18.34 -24.97 -44.75
C THR A 587 19.05 -24.12 -45.79
N ALA A 588 20.35 -24.32 -45.98
CA ALA A 588 21.13 -23.63 -47.01
C ALA A 588 21.97 -24.61 -47.84
N GLU A 589 22.27 -24.25 -49.08
CA GLU A 589 23.21 -25.00 -49.91
C GLU A 589 24.63 -24.85 -49.35
N SER A 590 25.31 -25.98 -49.15
CA SER A 590 26.69 -26.02 -48.63
C SER A 590 27.41 -27.28 -49.12
N ASP A 591 28.73 -27.27 -49.02
CA ASP A 591 29.60 -28.39 -49.37
C ASP A 591 29.77 -29.42 -48.24
N VAL A 592 29.10 -29.20 -47.10
CA VAL A 592 29.06 -30.12 -45.95
C VAL A 592 27.83 -31.04 -45.98
N PRO A 593 27.91 -32.26 -45.42
CA PRO A 593 26.82 -33.23 -45.46
C PRO A 593 25.50 -32.74 -44.85
N ALA A 594 24.39 -33.33 -45.29
CA ALA A 594 23.06 -33.04 -44.77
C ALA A 594 22.99 -33.17 -43.25
N ARG A 595 22.24 -32.25 -42.62
CA ARG A 595 22.06 -32.16 -41.15
C ARG A 595 23.33 -31.76 -40.38
N THR A 596 24.28 -31.09 -41.03
CA THR A 596 25.37 -30.37 -40.37
C THR A 596 25.00 -28.90 -40.17
N VAL A 597 25.31 -28.34 -38.99
CA VAL A 597 25.10 -26.93 -38.65
C VAL A 597 26.01 -26.04 -39.50
N ILE A 598 25.42 -25.09 -40.23
CA ILE A 598 26.13 -24.08 -41.03
C ILE A 598 26.34 -22.81 -40.19
N SER A 599 25.29 -22.36 -39.51
CA SER A 599 25.33 -21.18 -38.65
C SER A 599 24.29 -21.30 -37.53
N VAL A 600 24.54 -20.60 -36.43
CA VAL A 600 23.63 -20.51 -35.29
C VAL A 600 22.95 -19.15 -35.33
N GLU A 601 21.62 -19.12 -35.42
CA GLU A 601 20.85 -17.88 -35.34
C GLU A 601 20.72 -17.39 -33.90
N SER A 602 20.50 -18.30 -32.97
CA SER A 602 20.42 -17.97 -31.54
C SER A 602 20.86 -19.16 -30.68
N PRO A 603 21.54 -18.91 -29.55
CA PRO A 603 21.94 -19.98 -28.64
C PRO A 603 20.74 -20.64 -27.97
N GLY A 604 20.97 -21.86 -27.48
CA GLY A 604 20.04 -22.62 -26.65
C GLY A 604 20.30 -22.43 -25.17
N TYR A 605 19.31 -22.79 -24.35
CA TYR A 605 19.35 -22.65 -22.89
C TYR A 605 18.89 -23.94 -22.22
N LEU A 606 19.64 -24.37 -21.22
CA LEU A 606 19.32 -25.50 -20.35
C LEU A 606 19.04 -24.98 -18.94
N MET A 607 18.16 -25.62 -18.19
CA MET A 607 18.01 -25.42 -16.75
C MET A 607 17.96 -26.79 -16.10
N ASN A 608 18.82 -27.04 -15.10
CA ASN A 608 18.94 -28.36 -14.49
C ASN A 608 19.10 -29.48 -15.54
N GLN A 609 19.89 -29.22 -16.59
CA GLN A 609 20.14 -30.09 -17.75
C GLN A 609 18.94 -30.34 -18.69
N GLN A 610 17.76 -29.79 -18.41
CA GLN A 610 16.61 -29.84 -19.31
C GLN A 610 16.60 -28.65 -20.27
N VAL A 611 16.23 -28.90 -21.53
CA VAL A 611 16.17 -27.86 -22.56
C VAL A 611 15.00 -26.92 -22.29
N LEU A 612 15.32 -25.66 -21.96
CA LEU A 612 14.33 -24.58 -21.87
C LEU A 612 13.98 -24.04 -23.24
N ARG A 613 15.02 -23.83 -24.06
CA ARG A 613 14.90 -23.40 -25.45
C ARG A 613 16.02 -24.04 -26.27
N PRO A 614 15.70 -24.73 -27.38
CA PRO A 614 16.74 -25.29 -28.24
C PRO A 614 17.52 -24.17 -28.94
N ALA A 615 18.77 -24.46 -29.33
CA ALA A 615 19.53 -23.55 -30.18
C ALA A 615 18.92 -23.53 -31.58
N ARG A 616 18.76 -22.34 -32.17
CA ARG A 616 18.19 -22.20 -33.52
C ARG A 616 19.33 -22.23 -34.53
N VAL A 617 19.29 -23.19 -35.44
CA VAL A 617 20.40 -23.47 -36.35
C VAL A 617 19.95 -23.54 -37.81
N VAL A 618 20.82 -23.06 -38.70
CA VAL A 618 20.70 -23.25 -40.15
C VAL A 618 21.55 -24.45 -40.54
N VAL A 619 21.02 -25.35 -41.36
CA VAL A 619 21.67 -26.64 -41.64
C VAL A 619 21.87 -26.89 -43.13
N SER A 620 22.85 -27.73 -43.47
CA SER A 620 23.09 -28.10 -44.87
C SER A 620 21.94 -28.94 -45.44
N GLN A 621 21.52 -28.56 -46.65
CA GLN A 621 20.47 -29.24 -47.42
C GLN A 621 20.99 -30.47 -48.19
N LYS A 622 22.32 -30.61 -48.36
CA LYS A 622 22.94 -31.45 -49.39
C LYS A 622 23.29 -32.87 -48.96
#